data_AF-A0A819HUC9-F1
#
_entry.id   AF-A0A819HUC9-F1
#
_cell.length_a   1.000
_cell.length_b   1.000
_cell.length_c   1.000
_cell.angle_alpha   90.00
_cell.angle_beta   90.00
_cell.angle_gamma   90.00
#
_symmetry.space_group_name_H-M   'P 1'
#
loop_
_entity.id
_entity.type
_entity.pdbx_description
1 polymer ?
#
loop_
_entity_poly.entity_id
_entity_poly.type
_entity_poly.pdbx_seq_one_letter_code
_entity_poly.pdbx_strand_id
1 'polypeptide(L)'
;LAIIVLTKRRMIMSSTNNYLVALALVDIAYLLLTLIINTLQNPCFTDTSLSEIVLTICRPIADFSSNTSVWLTVTFTVERWVAITYPLKSRTWCTVYRARKIILSVICASLICTLPSAFEMKLERIIEIKNISNSIIYTNYIKAKPTVLGSSSLYHQIYFNFVTYVFKFKIMI
;
A
#
# COMPACT_ATOMS: atom_id res chain seq x y z
N LEU A 1 7.42 -3.13 -21.28
CA LEU A 1 7.00 -4.14 -22.29
C LEU A 1 5.54 -4.58 -22.11
N ALA A 2 5.09 -5.01 -20.92
CA ALA A 2 3.68 -5.37 -20.67
C ALA A 2 2.67 -4.23 -20.95
N ILE A 3 3.03 -2.99 -20.61
CA ILE A 3 2.18 -1.79 -20.81
C ILE A 3 1.91 -1.53 -22.30
N ILE A 4 2.91 -1.73 -23.17
CA ILE A 4 2.81 -1.49 -24.62
C ILE A 4 1.92 -2.55 -25.29
N VAL A 5 2.01 -3.81 -24.83
CA VAL A 5 1.17 -4.91 -25.34
C VAL A 5 -0.29 -4.76 -24.92
N LEU A 6 -0.57 -4.25 -23.71
CA LEU A 6 -1.92 -3.95 -23.23
C LEU A 6 -2.56 -2.70 -23.87
N THR A 7 -1.78 -1.85 -24.54
CA THR A 7 -2.25 -0.60 -25.17
C THR A 7 -2.98 -0.83 -26.52
N LYS A 8 -3.12 -2.07 -26.99
CA LYS A 8 -3.83 -2.37 -28.24
C LYS A 8 -5.33 -2.04 -28.09
N ARG A 9 -5.74 -0.93 -28.71
CA ARG A 9 -7.06 -0.22 -28.73
C ARG A 9 -8.36 -1.04 -28.66
N ARG A 10 -8.35 -2.33 -28.99
CA ARG A 10 -9.55 -3.21 -28.96
C ARG A 10 -9.82 -3.86 -27.59
N MET A 11 -8.83 -3.91 -26.70
CA MET A 11 -8.97 -4.45 -25.32
C MET A 11 -9.19 -3.38 -24.24
N ILE A 12 -9.18 -2.10 -24.59
CA ILE A 12 -9.37 -0.97 -23.67
C ILE A 12 -10.84 -0.78 -23.22
N MET A 13 -11.79 -1.40 -23.92
CA MET A 13 -13.23 -1.27 -23.65
C MET A 13 -13.80 -2.28 -22.64
N SER A 14 -12.97 -3.18 -22.10
CA SER A 14 -13.39 -4.12 -21.06
C SER A 14 -13.07 -3.58 -19.66
N SER A 15 -13.98 -3.75 -18.70
CA SER A 15 -13.78 -3.40 -17.28
C SER A 15 -12.46 -3.94 -16.72
N THR A 16 -12.11 -5.17 -17.12
CA THR A 16 -10.86 -5.87 -16.83
C THR A 16 -9.60 -5.05 -17.13
N ASN A 17 -9.57 -4.29 -18.23
CA ASN A 17 -8.37 -3.53 -18.61
C ASN A 17 -8.19 -2.28 -17.74
N ASN A 18 -9.28 -1.67 -17.27
CA ASN A 18 -9.20 -0.54 -16.36
C ASN A 18 -8.62 -0.96 -15.00
N TYR A 19 -8.94 -2.16 -14.52
CA TYR A 19 -8.29 -2.73 -13.33
C TYR A 19 -6.82 -3.01 -13.55
N LEU A 20 -6.44 -3.61 -14.68
CA LEU A 20 -5.04 -3.90 -14.99
C LEU A 20 -4.18 -2.64 -15.07
N VAL A 21 -4.70 -1.57 -15.67
CA VAL A 21 -4.02 -0.27 -15.72
C VAL A 21 -3.90 0.34 -14.32
N ALA A 22 -4.97 0.33 -13.52
CA ALA A 22 -4.93 0.83 -12.16
C ALA A 22 -3.94 0.06 -11.27
N LEU A 23 -3.95 -1.27 -11.37
CA LEU A 23 -3.02 -2.15 -10.65
C LEU A 23 -1.57 -1.88 -11.04
N ALA A 24 -1.29 -1.82 -12.35
CA ALA A 24 0.06 -1.54 -12.84
C ALA A 24 0.57 -0.15 -12.40
N LEU A 25 -0.31 0.86 -12.35
CA LEU A 25 0.06 2.19 -11.85
C LEU A 25 0.41 2.16 -10.36
N VAL A 26 -0.38 1.46 -9.54
CA VAL A 26 -0.12 1.31 -8.10
C VAL A 26 1.16 0.52 -7.83
N ASP A 27 1.42 -0.53 -8.60
CA ASP A 27 2.65 -1.32 -8.47
C ASP A 27 3.89 -0.51 -8.86
N ILE A 28 3.82 0.26 -9.95
CA ILE A 28 4.93 1.14 -10.37
C ILE A 28 5.18 2.21 -9.29
N ALA A 29 4.13 2.83 -8.76
CA ALA A 29 4.25 3.81 -7.68
C ALA A 29 4.89 3.19 -6.44
N TYR A 30 4.46 1.99 -6.04
CA TYR A 30 5.03 1.26 -4.91
C TYR A 30 6.53 0.94 -5.10
N LEU A 31 6.90 0.44 -6.28
CA LEU A 31 8.30 0.12 -6.60
C LEU A 31 9.18 1.37 -6.59
N LEU A 32 8.71 2.48 -7.16
CA LEU A 32 9.43 3.76 -7.14
C LEU A 32 9.62 4.29 -5.72
N LEU A 33 8.57 4.27 -4.89
CA LEU A 33 8.66 4.71 -3.49
C LEU A 33 9.61 3.84 -2.68
N THR A 34 9.53 2.52 -2.86
CA THR A 34 10.40 1.56 -2.18
C THR A 34 11.86 1.74 -2.61
N LEU A 35 12.10 2.02 -3.90
CA LEU A 35 13.43 2.33 -4.41
C LEU A 35 14.00 3.59 -3.75
N ILE A 36 13.22 4.68 -3.71
CA ILE A 36 13.61 5.94 -3.06
C ILE A 36 13.98 5.70 -1.59
N ILE A 37 13.12 4.97 -0.85
CA ILE A 37 13.36 4.62 0.55
C ILE A 37 14.69 3.87 0.72
N ASN A 38 14.93 2.82 -0.09
CA ASN A 38 16.16 2.03 -0.01
C ASN A 38 17.40 2.86 -0.35
N THR A 39 17.30 3.76 -1.34
CA THR A 39 18.42 4.63 -1.70
C THR A 39 18.77 5.63 -0.60
N LEU A 40 17.77 6.19 0.09
CA LEU A 40 17.96 7.15 1.17
C LEU A 40 18.43 6.51 2.48
N GLN A 41 18.14 5.22 2.68
CA GLN A 41 18.61 4.47 3.84
C GLN A 41 20.09 4.04 3.73
N ASN A 42 20.69 4.15 2.53
CA ASN A 42 22.09 3.82 2.35
C ASN A 42 23.02 4.87 3.00
N PRO A 43 24.00 4.43 3.81
CA PRO A 43 24.88 5.33 4.58
C PRO A 43 25.81 6.21 3.71
N CYS A 44 25.95 5.91 2.42
CA CYS A 44 26.74 6.73 1.48
C CYS A 44 26.03 8.03 1.05
N PHE A 45 24.70 8.14 1.22
CA PHE A 45 23.91 9.30 0.77
C PHE A 45 23.16 9.99 1.92
N THR A 46 23.42 9.60 3.17
CA THR A 46 22.86 10.21 4.39
C THR A 46 23.52 11.54 4.72
N ASP A 47 23.45 12.49 3.80
CA ASP A 47 23.64 13.89 4.11
C ASP A 47 22.26 14.55 4.17
N THR A 48 21.97 15.20 5.30
CA THR A 48 20.85 16.14 5.56
C THR A 48 19.53 15.62 6.15
N SER A 49 18.92 16.53 6.93
CA SER A 49 17.55 16.53 7.46
C SER A 49 16.45 16.35 6.41
N LEU A 50 16.72 16.60 5.13
CA LEU A 50 15.76 16.40 4.05
C LEU A 50 15.47 14.91 3.81
N SER A 51 16.48 14.05 3.94
CA SER A 51 16.33 12.59 3.78
C SER A 51 15.34 11.99 4.80
N GLU A 52 15.36 12.52 6.03
CA GLU A 52 14.47 12.09 7.12
C GLU A 52 13.02 12.52 6.86
N ILE A 53 12.81 13.74 6.36
CA ILE A 53 11.47 14.24 6.01
C ILE A 53 10.89 13.40 4.86
N VAL A 54 11.69 13.16 3.82
CA VAL A 54 11.27 12.36 2.66
C VAL A 54 10.96 10.93 3.08
N LEU A 55 11.79 10.30 3.93
CA LEU A 55 11.54 8.95 4.42
C LEU A 55 10.27 8.87 5.28
N THR A 56 10.00 9.89 6.10
CA THR A 56 8.79 9.98 6.94
C THR A 56 7.52 10.06 6.11
N ILE A 57 7.56 10.73 4.95
CA ILE A 57 6.42 10.87 4.05
C ILE A 57 6.31 9.65 3.12
N CYS A 58 7.41 9.17 2.55
CA CYS A 58 7.39 8.09 1.57
C CYS A 58 6.99 6.73 2.15
N ARG A 59 7.36 6.44 3.41
CA ARG A 59 7.04 5.17 4.07
C ARG A 59 5.53 4.90 4.17
N PRO A 60 4.69 5.78 4.74
CA PRO A 60 3.25 5.54 4.81
C PRO A 60 2.60 5.49 3.41
N ILE A 61 3.13 6.22 2.43
CA ILE A 61 2.63 6.15 1.06
C ILE A 61 2.99 4.81 0.40
N ALA A 62 4.18 4.27 0.66
CA ALA A 62 4.58 2.95 0.18
C ALA A 62 3.68 1.85 0.80
N ASP A 63 3.43 1.92 2.10
CA ASP A 63 2.52 1.00 2.79
C ASP A 63 1.10 1.10 2.24
N PHE A 64 0.62 2.31 1.96
CA PHE A 64 -0.67 2.56 1.33
C PHE A 64 -0.74 1.94 -0.08
N SER A 65 0.29 2.13 -0.89
CA SER A 65 0.37 1.61 -2.26
C SER A 65 0.38 0.09 -2.27
N SER A 66 1.14 -0.54 -1.36
CA SER A 66 1.19 -2.00 -1.20
C SER A 66 -0.18 -2.57 -0.83
N ASN A 67 -0.83 -2.00 0.19
CA ASN A 67 -2.19 -2.41 0.57
C ASN A 67 -3.18 -2.25 -0.59
N THR A 68 -3.14 -1.11 -1.28
CA THR A 68 -4.02 -0.85 -2.42
C THR A 68 -3.83 -1.87 -3.54
N SER A 69 -2.59 -2.27 -3.86
CA SER A 69 -2.30 -3.28 -4.88
C SER A 69 -2.91 -4.64 -4.52
N VAL A 70 -2.80 -5.08 -3.25
CA VAL A 70 -3.41 -6.32 -2.78
C VAL A 70 -4.93 -6.28 -2.95
N TRP A 71 -5.58 -5.20 -2.53
CA TRP A 71 -7.04 -5.06 -2.65
C TRP A 71 -7.52 -4.95 -4.10
N LEU A 72 -6.77 -4.26 -4.97
CA LEU A 72 -7.04 -4.22 -6.40
C LEU A 72 -6.92 -5.61 -7.04
N THR A 73 -5.89 -6.36 -6.67
CA THR A 73 -5.68 -7.74 -7.16
C THR A 73 -6.83 -8.64 -6.76
N VAL A 74 -7.26 -8.60 -5.49
CA VAL A 74 -8.40 -9.41 -5.01
C VAL A 74 -9.70 -9.02 -5.73
N THR A 75 -9.93 -7.72 -5.93
CA THR A 75 -11.12 -7.26 -6.64
C THR A 75 -11.13 -7.75 -8.09
N PHE A 76 -9.97 -7.68 -8.74
CA PHE A 76 -9.78 -8.16 -10.10
C PHE A 76 -9.99 -9.68 -10.24
N THR A 77 -9.50 -10.47 -9.29
CA THR A 77 -9.71 -11.93 -9.31
C THR A 77 -11.18 -12.28 -9.08
N VAL A 78 -11.87 -11.59 -8.17
CA VAL A 78 -13.32 -11.78 -7.95
C VAL A 78 -14.12 -11.43 -9.19
N GLU A 79 -13.84 -10.30 -9.85
CA GLU A 79 -14.53 -9.92 -11.09
C GLU A 79 -14.36 -10.99 -12.17
N ARG A 80 -13.15 -11.51 -12.35
CA ARG A 80 -12.88 -12.60 -13.31
C ARG A 80 -13.58 -13.89 -12.92
N TRP A 81 -13.62 -14.24 -11.64
CA TRP A 81 -14.33 -15.41 -11.15
C TRP A 81 -15.83 -15.33 -11.47
N VAL A 82 -16.48 -14.19 -11.19
CA VAL A 82 -17.89 -13.94 -11.52
C VAL A 82 -18.14 -14.00 -13.04
N ALA A 83 -17.22 -13.44 -13.84
CA ALA A 83 -17.35 -13.45 -15.29
C ALA A 83 -17.29 -14.87 -15.89
N ILE A 84 -16.53 -15.78 -15.26
CA ILE A 84 -16.40 -17.18 -15.66
C ILE A 84 -17.62 -17.99 -15.23
N THR A 85 -18.08 -17.82 -13.99
CA THR A 85 -19.21 -18.61 -13.43
C THR A 85 -20.57 -18.17 -13.96
N TYR A 86 -20.74 -16.89 -14.31
CA TYR A 86 -22.02 -16.35 -14.79
C TYR A 86 -21.88 -15.62 -16.14
N PRO A 87 -21.63 -16.35 -17.25
CA PRO A 87 -21.39 -15.75 -18.57
C PRO A 87 -22.55 -14.90 -19.10
N LEU A 88 -23.81 -15.23 -18.76
CA LEU A 88 -25.00 -14.46 -19.17
C LEU A 88 -25.20 -13.16 -18.37
N LYS A 89 -24.72 -13.11 -17.12
CA LYS A 89 -24.76 -11.91 -16.26
C LYS A 89 -23.48 -11.06 -16.39
N SER A 90 -22.37 -11.65 -16.83
CA SER A 90 -21.10 -10.96 -17.08
C SER A 90 -21.26 -9.66 -17.90
N ARG A 91 -22.14 -9.65 -18.91
CA ARG A 91 -22.36 -8.47 -19.77
C ARG A 91 -23.03 -7.28 -19.05
N THR A 92 -23.83 -7.52 -18.01
CA THR A 92 -24.43 -6.46 -17.18
C THR A 92 -23.58 -6.09 -15.96
N TRP A 93 -22.73 -7.01 -15.50
CA TRP A 93 -21.84 -6.80 -14.36
C TRP A 93 -20.53 -6.09 -14.74
N CYS A 94 -19.95 -6.38 -15.91
CA CYS A 94 -18.76 -5.74 -16.48
C CYS A 94 -19.05 -4.36 -17.10
N THR A 95 -19.66 -3.46 -16.33
CA THR A 95 -19.79 -2.05 -16.76
C THR A 95 -18.62 -1.22 -16.23
N VAL A 96 -17.96 -0.49 -17.14
CA VAL A 96 -16.77 0.34 -16.84
C VAL A 96 -17.03 1.36 -15.72
N TYR A 97 -18.27 1.88 -15.64
CA TYR A 97 -18.69 2.82 -14.60
C TYR A 97 -18.66 2.20 -13.20
N ARG A 98 -19.14 0.96 -13.04
CA ARG A 98 -19.12 0.25 -11.75
C ARG A 98 -17.71 -0.14 -11.36
N ALA A 99 -16.91 -0.63 -12.31
CA ALA A 99 -15.50 -0.94 -12.09
C ALA A 99 -14.71 0.26 -11.54
N ARG A 100 -14.92 1.46 -12.11
CA ARG A 100 -14.31 2.70 -11.60
C ARG A 100 -14.76 3.05 -10.19
N LYS A 101 -16.05 2.90 -9.87
CA LYS A 101 -16.55 3.11 -8.50
C LYS A 101 -15.93 2.13 -7.51
N ILE A 102 -15.77 0.86 -7.89
CA ILE A 102 -15.15 -0.15 -7.03
C ILE A 102 -13.67 0.20 -6.80
N ILE A 103 -12.92 0.55 -7.85
CA ILE A 103 -11.53 1.00 -7.73
C ILE A 103 -11.42 2.20 -6.78
N LEU A 104 -12.28 3.20 -6.93
CA LEU A 104 -12.33 4.35 -6.01
C LEU A 104 -12.63 3.90 -4.57
N SER A 105 -13.59 3.00 -4.37
CA SER A 105 -13.90 2.48 -3.04
C SER A 105 -12.74 1.71 -2.41
N VAL A 106 -11.99 0.95 -3.22
CA VAL A 106 -10.79 0.23 -2.78
C VAL A 106 -9.69 1.21 -2.35
N ILE A 107 -9.45 2.27 -3.12
CA ILE A 107 -8.49 3.33 -2.79
C ILE A 107 -8.91 4.04 -1.49
N CYS A 108 -10.19 4.35 -1.31
CA CYS A 108 -10.68 4.95 -0.07
C CYS A 108 -10.55 3.99 1.12
N ALA A 109 -10.86 2.71 0.94
CA ALA A 109 -10.73 1.71 1.99
C ALA A 109 -9.27 1.49 2.38
N SER A 110 -8.35 1.43 1.43
CA SER A 110 -6.92 1.34 1.72
C SER A 110 -6.39 2.60 2.40
N LEU A 111 -6.94 3.79 2.09
CA LEU A 111 -6.57 5.03 2.77
C LEU A 111 -7.01 4.98 4.23
N ILE A 112 -8.24 4.55 4.49
CA ILE A 112 -8.78 4.40 5.85
C ILE A 112 -7.99 3.35 6.66
N CYS A 113 -7.57 2.26 6.04
CA CYS A 113 -6.76 1.24 6.72
C CYS A 113 -5.31 1.70 6.97
N THR A 114 -4.76 2.55 6.11
CA THR A 114 -3.35 3.00 6.22
C THR A 114 -3.18 4.26 7.06
N LEU A 115 -4.18 5.15 7.09
CA LEU A 115 -4.23 6.32 7.97
C LEU A 115 -3.83 6.03 9.43
N PRO A 116 -4.42 5.02 10.10
CA PRO A 116 -4.06 4.66 11.47
C PRO A 116 -2.58 4.29 11.59
N SER A 117 -2.08 3.41 10.71
CA SER A 117 -0.68 2.98 10.70
C SER A 117 0.30 4.13 10.41
N ALA A 118 -0.10 5.12 9.60
CA ALA A 118 0.70 6.32 9.32
C ALA A 118 0.82 7.23 10.56
N PHE A 119 -0.20 7.29 11.42
CA PHE A 119 -0.15 8.06 12.67
C PHE A 119 0.55 7.31 13.82
N GLU A 120 0.52 5.98 13.81
CA GLU A 120 1.16 5.15 14.84
C GLU A 120 2.67 5.03 14.69
N MET A 121 3.21 5.16 13.48
CA MET A 121 4.64 5.01 13.24
C MET A 121 5.33 6.38 13.17
N LYS A 122 6.14 6.70 14.19
CA LYS A 122 7.05 7.84 14.13
C LYS A 122 8.46 7.36 13.80
N LEU A 123 9.08 7.97 12.80
CA LEU A 123 10.49 7.74 12.52
C LEU A 123 11.32 8.56 13.50
N GLU A 124 12.07 7.88 14.37
CA GLU A 124 13.07 8.52 15.22
C GLU A 124 14.47 8.12 14.75
N ARG A 125 15.35 9.12 14.63
CA ARG A 125 16.79 8.89 14.50
C ARG A 125 17.29 8.37 15.84
N ILE A 126 17.73 7.11 15.89
CA ILE A 126 18.34 6.54 17.09
C ILE A 126 19.85 6.49 16.85
N ILE A 127 20.59 7.02 17.83
CA ILE A 127 22.04 6.89 17.89
C ILE A 127 22.29 5.68 18.80
N GLU A 128 22.60 4.53 18.20
CA GLU A 128 23.00 3.35 18.97
C GLU A 128 24.51 3.39 19.19
N ILE A 129 24.89 3.43 20.47
CA ILE A 129 26.28 3.44 20.93
C ILE A 129 26.68 1.99 21.19
N LYS A 130 27.52 1.41 20.32
CA LYS A 130 28.09 0.07 20.53
C LYS A 130 29.53 0.19 21.01
N ASN A 131 29.79 -0.32 22.21
CA ASN A 131 31.14 -0.51 22.74
C ASN A 131 31.68 -1.85 22.27
N ILE A 132 32.54 -1.83 21.25
CA ILE A 132 33.24 -3.04 20.80
C ILE A 132 34.74 -2.79 20.96
N SER A 133 35.38 -3.61 21.81
CA SER A 133 36.84 -3.68 21.98
C SER A 133 37.53 -2.32 22.17
N ASN A 134 37.19 -1.60 23.25
CA ASN A 134 37.71 -0.26 23.61
C ASN A 134 37.47 0.85 22.57
N SER A 135 36.63 0.61 21.55
CA SER A 135 36.18 1.63 20.60
C SER A 135 34.67 1.86 20.72
N ILE A 136 34.29 3.13 20.76
CA ILE A 136 32.89 3.57 20.77
C ILE A 136 32.48 3.77 19.31
N ILE A 137 31.62 2.90 18.79
CA ILE A 137 31.07 3.05 17.42
C ILE A 137 29.71 3.72 17.55
N TYR A 138 29.58 4.89 16.94
CA TYR A 138 28.31 5.61 16.80
C TYR A 138 27.62 5.13 15.53
N THR A 139 26.50 4.42 15.67
CA THR A 139 25.66 4.05 14.51
C THR A 139 24.40 4.90 14.50
N ASN A 140 24.25 5.70 13.44
CA ASN A 140 23.05 6.46 13.17
C ASN A 140 22.14 5.61 12.28
N TYR A 141 20.99 5.19 12.81
CA TYR A 141 19.98 4.55 11.97
C TYR A 141 18.58 5.05 12.35
N ILE A 142 17.70 5.04 11.37
CA ILE A 142 16.32 5.48 11.53
C ILE A 142 15.50 4.24 11.93
N LYS A 143 14.87 4.28 13.11
CA LYS A 143 13.99 3.20 13.57
C LYS A 143 12.56 3.72 13.67
N ALA A 144 11.62 2.93 13.15
CA ALA A 144 10.20 3.17 13.42
C ALA A 144 9.92 2.83 14.88
N LYS A 145 9.51 3.84 15.66
CA LYS A 145 9.03 3.67 17.04
C LYS A 145 7.53 3.92 17.08
N PRO A 146 6.78 3.11 17.86
CA PRO A 146 5.36 3.34 18.04
C PRO A 146 5.13 4.64 18.82
N THR A 147 4.22 5.49 18.33
CA THR A 147 3.76 6.71 19.01
C THR A 147 2.92 6.33 20.24
N VAL A 148 2.75 7.26 21.19
CA VAL A 148 1.91 7.10 22.41
C VAL A 148 0.49 6.60 22.12
N LEU A 149 -0.02 6.85 20.91
CA LEU A 149 -1.31 6.36 20.45
C LEU A 149 -1.30 4.84 20.16
N GLY A 150 -0.23 4.32 19.54
CA GLY A 150 -0.10 2.91 19.18
C GLY A 150 0.28 1.99 20.35
N SER A 151 0.73 2.53 21.48
CA SER A 151 0.92 1.76 22.71
C SER A 151 -0.37 1.55 23.51
N SER A 152 -1.48 2.18 23.13
CA SER A 152 -2.75 2.03 23.83
C SER A 152 -3.46 0.72 23.45
N SER A 153 -3.86 -0.09 24.45
CA SER A 153 -4.53 -1.37 24.20
C SER A 153 -5.91 -1.20 23.58
N LEU A 154 -6.60 -0.11 23.92
CA LEU A 154 -7.91 0.27 23.37
C LEU A 154 -7.84 0.48 21.85
N TYR A 155 -6.78 1.14 21.38
CA TYR A 155 -6.58 1.36 19.95
C TYR A 155 -6.38 0.04 19.21
N HIS A 156 -5.52 -0.85 19.73
CA HIS A 156 -5.31 -2.17 19.14
C HIS A 156 -6.62 -2.96 19.04
N GLN A 157 -7.48 -2.87 20.07
CA GLN A 157 -8.76 -3.58 20.10
C GLN A 157 -9.77 -3.00 19.10
N ILE A 158 -9.84 -1.68 18.96
CA ILE A 158 -10.70 -1.02 17.96
C ILE A 158 -10.20 -1.31 16.54
N TYR A 159 -8.89 -1.26 16.32
CA TYR A 159 -8.29 -1.55 15.02
C TYR A 159 -8.53 -3.00 14.60
N PHE A 160 -8.23 -3.97 15.48
CA PHE A 160 -8.50 -5.38 15.20
C PHE A 160 -9.98 -5.60 14.92
N ASN A 161 -10.89 -5.03 15.72
CA ASN A 161 -12.32 -5.16 15.48
C ASN A 161 -12.73 -4.56 14.13
N PHE A 162 -12.28 -3.34 13.80
CA PHE A 162 -12.56 -2.69 12.52
C PHE A 162 -12.06 -3.53 11.33
N VAL A 163 -10.81 -3.98 11.38
CA VAL A 163 -10.22 -4.87 10.36
C VAL A 163 -11.07 -6.15 10.25
N THR A 164 -11.42 -6.77 11.37
CA THR A 164 -12.24 -7.99 11.38
C THR A 164 -13.64 -7.75 10.81
N TYR A 165 -14.26 -6.58 11.05
CA TYR A 165 -15.56 -6.24 10.47
C TYR A 165 -15.47 -6.00 8.95
N VAL A 166 -14.43 -5.32 8.47
CA VAL A 166 -14.18 -5.14 7.02
C VAL A 166 -13.96 -6.49 6.34
N PHE A 167 -13.22 -7.41 6.97
CA PHE A 167 -13.03 -8.77 6.44
C PHE A 167 -14.28 -9.65 6.59
N LYS A 168 -15.08 -9.52 7.66
CA LYS A 168 -16.31 -10.31 7.88
C LYS A 168 -17.45 -9.90 6.95
N PHE A 169 -17.62 -8.61 6.65
CA PHE A 169 -18.63 -8.15 5.70
C PHE A 169 -18.38 -8.73 4.29
N LYS A 170 -17.15 -9.13 4.00
CA LYS A 170 -16.68 -9.68 2.71
C LYS A 170 -16.96 -11.18 2.51
N ILE A 171 -17.26 -11.95 3.56
CA ILE A 171 -17.57 -13.39 3.47
C ILE A 171 -19.08 -13.65 3.24
N MET A 172 -19.91 -12.63 3.44
CA MET A 172 -21.37 -12.72 3.39
C MET A 172 -21.98 -12.20 2.06
N ILE A 173 -21.15 -11.83 1.08
CA ILE A 173 -21.53 -11.40 -0.29
C ILE A 173 -20.90 -12.38 -1.28
#